data_AF-A0A2N2P2T6-F1
#
_entry.id   AF-A0A2N2P2T6-F1
#
_cell.length_a   1.000
_cell.length_b   1.000
_cell.length_c   1.000
_cell.angle_alpha   90.00
_cell.angle_beta   90.00
_cell.angle_gamma   90.00
#
_symmetry.space_group_name_H-M   'P 1'
#
loop_
_entity.id
_entity.type
_entity.pdbx_description
1 polymer ?
#
loop_
_entity_poly.entity_id
_entity_poly.type
_entity_poly.pdbx_seq_one_letter_code
_entity_poly.pdbx_strand_id
1 'polypeptide(L)'
;MLTKTSRTLTYLTAFLYFILGVLMFILPERLAALFAWKVTGFVTMTIGAWCLGNAFLAWITARRWEWKLVYSSLIYLWLFGVLETCVVMAFREKLNLEHPIAWLYLAALLVNDLAAIFGLFDWLRIRSTRERFGAELNRAAYSVVVVFILFVGFLSVYGLFAKTGSFGTNGGIFPEVLSPFTLRSFAVFYLSLTLGMVPYLWDKNLNSLLHHSFASYALVVIITLAAFAYLSIFDFVQRPGGLLYFGAYLAVGIPLPLAFRKFGTGTRKL
;
A
#
# COMPACT_ATOMS: atom_id res chain seq x y z
N MET A 1 -22.30 10.67 -1.42
CA MET A 1 -21.20 10.39 -0.45
C MET A 1 -21.52 9.07 0.24
N LEU A 2 -20.51 8.28 0.62
CA LEU A 2 -20.72 7.05 1.39
C LEU A 2 -21.17 7.37 2.83
N THR A 3 -21.72 6.38 3.54
CA THR A 3 -22.31 6.59 4.87
C THR A 3 -21.27 6.92 5.92
N LYS A 4 -21.75 7.42 7.08
CA LYS A 4 -20.91 7.64 8.27
C LYS A 4 -20.28 6.33 8.76
N THR A 5 -20.96 5.20 8.61
CA THR A 5 -20.44 3.88 9.00
C THR A 5 -19.18 3.52 8.20
N SER A 6 -19.24 3.63 6.87
CA SER A 6 -18.07 3.42 6.00
C SER A 6 -16.90 4.34 6.36
N ARG A 7 -17.21 5.60 6.73
CA ARG A 7 -16.19 6.56 7.19
C ARG A 7 -15.55 6.14 8.51
N THR A 8 -16.35 5.73 9.49
CA THR A 8 -15.87 5.28 10.80
C THR A 8 -15.03 4.02 10.68
N LEU A 9 -15.45 3.05 9.85
CA LEU A 9 -14.67 1.85 9.57
C LEU A 9 -13.31 2.22 8.95
N THR A 10 -13.27 3.17 8.01
CA THR A 10 -12.01 3.66 7.44
C THR A 10 -11.09 4.29 8.51
N TYR A 11 -11.64 5.05 9.46
CA TYR A 11 -10.87 5.56 10.60
C TYR A 11 -10.37 4.45 11.54
N LEU A 12 -11.18 3.41 11.77
CA LEU A 12 -10.78 2.28 12.59
C LEU A 12 -9.65 1.48 11.91
N THR A 13 -9.74 1.27 10.59
CA THR A 13 -8.64 0.72 9.78
C THR A 13 -7.36 1.55 9.95
N ALA A 14 -7.48 2.89 9.91
CA ALA A 14 -6.34 3.77 10.11
C ALA A 14 -5.70 3.58 11.49
N PHE A 15 -6.52 3.51 12.54
CA PHE A 15 -6.06 3.34 13.92
C PHE A 15 -5.37 1.99 14.15
N LEU A 16 -5.97 0.89 13.67
CA LEU A 16 -5.40 -0.45 13.86
C LEU A 16 -4.09 -0.63 13.09
N TYR A 17 -4.03 -0.17 11.84
CA TYR A 17 -2.77 -0.17 11.09
C TYR A 17 -1.73 0.76 11.69
N PHE A 18 -2.13 1.86 12.33
CA PHE A 18 -1.18 2.73 13.04
C PHE A 18 -0.54 1.99 14.21
N ILE A 19 -1.33 1.38 15.10
CA ILE A 19 -0.80 0.64 16.26
C ILE A 19 0.11 -0.49 15.79
N LEU A 20 -0.37 -1.33 14.88
CA LEU A 20 0.40 -2.44 14.35
C LEU A 20 1.69 -1.95 13.68
N GLY A 21 1.59 -0.92 12.85
CA GLY A 21 2.70 -0.35 12.12
C GLY A 21 3.77 0.21 13.05
N VAL A 22 3.40 0.96 14.08
CA VAL A 22 4.33 1.49 15.09
C VAL A 22 5.08 0.35 15.78
N LEU A 23 4.36 -0.68 16.24
CA LEU A 23 4.97 -1.81 16.94
C LEU A 23 5.98 -2.54 16.07
N MET A 24 5.61 -2.86 14.84
CA MET A 24 6.47 -3.60 13.90
C MET A 24 7.64 -2.75 13.38
N PHE A 25 7.46 -1.44 13.23
CA PHE A 25 8.49 -0.54 12.74
C PHE A 25 9.55 -0.22 13.82
N ILE A 26 9.14 -0.12 15.09
CA ILE A 26 10.06 0.21 16.20
C ILE A 26 10.72 -1.03 16.80
N LEU A 27 10.02 -2.17 16.82
CA LEU A 27 10.50 -3.42 17.44
C LEU A 27 10.67 -4.57 16.43
N PRO A 28 11.31 -4.36 15.26
CA PRO A 28 11.32 -5.35 14.18
C PRO A 28 11.96 -6.68 14.58
N GLU A 29 13.14 -6.67 15.19
CA GLU A 29 13.86 -7.90 15.57
C GLU A 29 13.12 -8.73 16.62
N ARG A 30 12.42 -8.06 17.55
CA ARG A 30 11.67 -8.74 18.62
C ARG A 30 10.40 -9.39 18.09
N LEU A 31 9.77 -8.77 17.10
CA LEU A 31 8.50 -9.24 16.54
C LEU A 31 8.66 -10.14 15.33
N ALA A 32 9.86 -10.23 14.73
CA ALA A 32 10.11 -11.04 13.54
C ALA A 32 9.73 -12.52 13.67
N ALA A 33 10.05 -13.12 14.82
CA ALA A 33 9.69 -14.51 15.13
C ALA A 33 8.26 -14.68 15.67
N LEU A 34 7.67 -13.59 16.19
CA LEU A 34 6.36 -13.60 16.87
C LEU A 34 5.21 -13.17 15.96
N PHE A 35 5.52 -12.69 14.75
CA PHE A 35 4.53 -12.24 13.81
C PHE A 35 3.66 -13.40 13.28
N ALA A 36 2.56 -13.05 12.61
CA ALA A 36 1.57 -14.00 12.08
C ALA A 36 2.20 -15.10 11.21
N TRP A 37 3.37 -14.86 10.63
CA TRP A 37 4.23 -15.91 10.09
C TRP A 37 5.71 -15.51 10.29
N LYS A 38 6.61 -16.48 10.17
CA LYS A 38 8.05 -16.24 10.34
C LYS A 38 8.57 -15.29 9.26
N VAL A 39 9.13 -14.17 9.71
CA VAL A 39 9.77 -13.14 8.89
C VAL A 39 11.12 -12.74 9.51
N THR A 40 11.90 -11.94 8.80
CA THR A 40 13.14 -11.33 9.29
C THR A 40 12.86 -9.93 9.85
N GLY A 41 13.79 -9.35 10.61
CA GLY A 41 13.67 -7.99 11.13
C GLY A 41 13.41 -6.94 10.03
N PHE A 42 14.16 -7.01 8.93
CA PHE A 42 13.95 -6.13 7.78
C PHE A 42 12.53 -6.24 7.21
N VAL A 43 12.03 -7.46 7.02
CA VAL A 43 10.66 -7.68 6.53
C VAL A 43 9.62 -7.21 7.54
N THR A 44 9.83 -7.44 8.84
CA THR A 44 8.95 -6.92 9.90
C THR A 44 8.87 -5.40 9.86
N MET A 45 10.00 -4.70 9.76
CA MET A 45 10.03 -3.25 9.67
C MET A 45 9.34 -2.76 8.39
N THR A 46 9.51 -3.48 7.27
CA THR A 46 8.87 -3.15 5.98
C THR A 46 7.35 -3.34 6.02
N ILE A 47 6.86 -4.42 6.64
CA ILE A 47 5.43 -4.63 6.90
C ILE A 47 4.90 -3.53 7.83
N GLY A 48 5.64 -3.20 8.89
CA GLY A 48 5.32 -2.07 9.76
C GLY A 48 5.23 -0.75 8.99
N ALA A 49 6.14 -0.53 8.04
CA ALA A 49 6.16 0.64 7.19
C ALA A 49 4.94 0.74 6.27
N TRP A 50 4.54 -0.37 5.61
CA TRP A 50 3.30 -0.34 4.82
C TRP A 50 2.09 -0.11 5.71
N CYS A 51 2.11 -0.56 6.97
CA CYS A 51 0.98 -0.42 7.88
C CYS A 51 0.84 1.05 8.28
N LEU A 52 1.95 1.70 8.61
CA LEU A 52 1.98 3.14 8.85
C LEU A 52 1.54 3.95 7.63
N GLY A 53 1.95 3.57 6.42
CA GLY A 53 1.51 4.23 5.19
C GLY A 53 0.00 4.03 4.92
N ASN A 54 -0.52 2.81 5.14
CA ASN A 54 -1.96 2.53 5.06
C ASN A 54 -2.75 3.29 6.12
N ALA A 55 -2.21 3.44 7.33
CA ALA A 55 -2.80 4.23 8.39
C ALA A 55 -2.95 5.69 7.99
N PHE A 56 -1.89 6.30 7.44
CA PHE A 56 -1.93 7.67 6.95
C PHE A 56 -2.91 7.83 5.78
N LEU A 57 -2.88 6.91 4.81
CA LEU A 57 -3.76 6.91 3.64
C LEU A 57 -5.23 6.85 4.08
N ALA A 58 -5.57 5.89 4.94
CA ALA A 58 -6.92 5.72 5.48
C ALA A 58 -7.37 6.95 6.29
N TRP A 59 -6.51 7.50 7.14
CA TRP A 59 -6.79 8.71 7.91
C TRP A 59 -7.11 9.92 7.03
N ILE A 60 -6.27 10.22 6.03
CA ILE A 60 -6.45 11.37 5.13
C ILE A 60 -7.68 11.17 4.24
N THR A 61 -7.90 9.94 3.77
CA THR A 61 -9.08 9.57 2.97
C THR A 61 -10.37 9.76 3.77
N ALA A 62 -10.42 9.24 5.00
CA ALA A 62 -11.52 9.42 5.92
C ALA A 62 -11.74 10.89 6.32
N ARG A 63 -10.67 11.69 6.40
CA ARG A 63 -10.76 13.13 6.72
C ARG A 63 -11.39 13.94 5.59
N ARG A 64 -11.02 13.67 4.33
CA ARG A 64 -11.51 14.42 3.17
C ARG A 64 -12.90 13.96 2.70
N TRP A 65 -13.18 12.65 2.78
CA TRP A 65 -14.49 12.01 2.56
C TRP A 65 -15.37 12.55 1.41
N GLU A 66 -14.76 12.97 0.32
CA GLU A 66 -15.46 13.36 -0.90
C GLU A 66 -15.28 12.26 -1.96
N TRP A 67 -16.33 11.50 -2.30
CA TRP A 67 -16.24 10.33 -3.19
C TRP A 67 -15.49 10.63 -4.49
N LYS A 68 -15.85 11.73 -5.16
CA LYS A 68 -15.20 12.19 -6.39
C LYS A 68 -13.67 12.35 -6.26
N LEU A 69 -13.19 12.67 -5.06
CA LEU A 69 -11.77 12.85 -4.75
C LEU A 69 -11.10 11.56 -4.28
N VAL A 70 -11.78 10.79 -3.41
CA VAL A 70 -11.14 9.73 -2.60
C VAL A 70 -11.36 8.30 -3.09
N TYR A 71 -12.16 8.11 -4.15
CA TYR A 71 -12.59 6.78 -4.59
C TYR A 71 -11.41 5.82 -4.89
N SER A 72 -10.32 6.30 -5.50
CA SER A 72 -9.15 5.46 -5.84
C SER A 72 -8.41 4.99 -4.59
N SER A 73 -8.27 5.87 -3.59
CA SER A 73 -7.68 5.55 -2.29
C SER A 73 -8.50 4.51 -1.54
N LEU A 74 -9.84 4.61 -1.62
CA LEU A 74 -10.75 3.61 -1.06
C LEU A 74 -10.66 2.27 -1.81
N ILE A 75 -10.66 2.27 -3.14
CA ILE A 75 -10.48 1.06 -3.95
C ILE A 75 -9.19 0.35 -3.57
N TYR A 76 -8.08 1.09 -3.45
CA TYR A 76 -6.82 0.55 -2.98
C TYR A 76 -6.95 -0.11 -1.60
N LEU A 77 -7.50 0.59 -0.60
CA LEU A 77 -7.63 0.05 0.76
C LEU A 77 -8.49 -1.21 0.80
N TRP A 78 -9.62 -1.19 0.09
CA TRP A 78 -10.55 -2.32 0.02
C TRP A 78 -9.92 -3.54 -0.63
N LEU A 79 -9.24 -3.34 -1.76
CA LEU A 79 -8.52 -4.42 -2.43
C LEU A 79 -7.38 -4.95 -1.57
N PHE A 80 -6.66 -4.08 -0.86
CA PHE A 80 -5.59 -4.50 0.02
C PHE A 80 -6.10 -5.40 1.15
N GLY A 81 -7.20 -5.02 1.81
CA GLY A 81 -7.83 -5.86 2.84
C GLY A 81 -8.20 -7.23 2.28
N VAL A 82 -9.01 -7.25 1.22
CA VAL A 82 -9.56 -8.49 0.67
C VAL A 82 -8.45 -9.40 0.13
N LEU A 83 -7.52 -8.87 -0.65
CA LEU A 83 -6.47 -9.66 -1.27
C LEU A 83 -5.45 -10.17 -0.23
N GLU A 84 -5.10 -9.36 0.77
CA GLU A 84 -4.22 -9.80 1.85
C GLU A 84 -4.90 -10.87 2.71
N THR A 85 -6.19 -10.71 3.01
CA THR A 85 -6.98 -11.78 3.66
C THR A 85 -6.98 -13.06 2.82
N CYS A 86 -7.13 -12.98 1.49
CA CYS A 86 -7.01 -14.16 0.62
C CYS A 86 -5.62 -14.82 0.72
N VAL A 87 -4.54 -14.06 0.79
CA VAL A 87 -3.18 -14.60 0.99
C VAL A 87 -3.07 -15.28 2.35
N VAL A 88 -3.52 -14.63 3.42
CA VAL A 88 -3.54 -15.20 4.78
C VAL A 88 -4.30 -16.52 4.80
N MET A 89 -5.47 -16.60 4.15
CA MET A 89 -6.27 -17.83 4.08
C MET A 89 -5.62 -18.93 3.24
N ALA A 90 -4.93 -18.56 2.17
CA ALA A 90 -4.17 -19.50 1.34
C ALA A 90 -2.97 -20.10 2.08
N PHE A 91 -2.37 -19.33 3.01
CA PHE A 91 -1.24 -19.74 3.83
C PHE A 91 -1.62 -20.00 5.30
N ARG A 92 -2.90 -20.29 5.59
CA ARG A 92 -3.42 -20.44 6.96
C ARG A 92 -2.65 -21.46 7.81
N GLU A 93 -2.12 -22.52 7.20
CA GLU A 93 -1.33 -23.56 7.87
C GLU A 93 0.05 -23.08 8.34
N LYS A 94 0.49 -21.91 7.87
CA LYS A 94 1.73 -21.25 8.27
C LYS A 94 1.51 -20.16 9.32
N LEU A 95 0.26 -19.93 9.73
CA LEU A 95 -0.06 -18.89 10.71
C LEU A 95 0.42 -19.31 12.10
N ASN A 96 1.19 -18.42 12.74
CA ASN A 96 1.50 -18.50 14.16
C ASN A 96 0.57 -17.52 14.91
N LEU A 97 -0.36 -18.08 15.68
CA LEU A 97 -1.35 -17.33 16.46
C LEU A 97 -1.03 -17.31 17.97
N GLU A 98 0.17 -17.73 18.36
CA GLU A 98 0.59 -17.80 19.76
C GLU A 98 0.74 -16.40 20.40
N HIS A 99 1.10 -15.39 19.60
CA HIS A 99 1.38 -14.04 20.10
C HIS A 99 0.27 -13.03 19.75
N PRO A 100 -0.09 -12.07 20.65
CA PRO A 100 -1.13 -11.08 20.41
C PRO A 100 -0.95 -10.21 19.15
N ILE A 101 0.29 -10.04 18.69
CA ILE A 101 0.58 -9.25 17.47
C ILE A 101 -0.06 -9.87 16.22
N ALA A 102 -0.16 -11.21 16.15
CA ALA A 102 -0.81 -11.90 15.05
C ALA A 102 -2.32 -11.64 15.04
N TRP A 103 -2.95 -11.63 16.23
CA TRP A 103 -4.36 -11.28 16.38
C TRP A 103 -4.64 -9.83 16.04
N LEU A 104 -3.74 -8.90 16.40
CA LEU A 104 -3.85 -7.50 15.99
C LEU A 104 -3.78 -7.36 14.46
N TYR A 105 -2.91 -8.12 13.80
CA TYR A 105 -2.83 -8.17 12.34
C TYR A 105 -4.14 -8.65 11.70
N LEU A 106 -4.69 -9.77 12.19
CA LEU A 106 -5.96 -10.30 11.71
C LEU A 106 -7.14 -9.36 11.98
N ALA A 107 -7.15 -8.69 13.14
CA ALA A 107 -8.18 -7.71 13.46
C ALA A 107 -8.12 -6.48 12.54
N ALA A 108 -6.91 -5.99 12.21
CA ALA A 108 -6.74 -4.91 11.27
C ALA A 108 -7.25 -5.27 9.86
N LEU A 109 -6.95 -6.50 9.39
CA LEU A 109 -7.47 -7.02 8.13
C LEU A 109 -8.99 -7.18 8.14
N LEU A 110 -9.55 -7.79 9.19
CA LEU A 110 -11.00 -7.96 9.33
C LEU A 110 -11.73 -6.62 9.29
N VAL A 111 -11.25 -5.60 9.98
CA VAL A 111 -11.85 -4.26 9.93
C VAL A 111 -11.74 -3.64 8.55
N ASN A 112 -10.62 -3.85 7.84
CA ASN A 112 -10.46 -3.38 6.47
C ASN A 112 -11.42 -4.10 5.50
N ASP A 113 -11.63 -5.41 5.68
CA ASP A 113 -12.62 -6.18 4.92
C ASP A 113 -14.05 -5.70 5.19
N LEU A 114 -14.39 -5.42 6.45
CA LEU A 114 -15.67 -4.80 6.78
C LEU A 114 -15.81 -3.42 6.13
N ALA A 115 -14.75 -2.60 6.13
CA ALA A 115 -14.75 -1.31 5.43
C ALA A 115 -14.97 -1.48 3.91
N ALA A 116 -14.40 -2.52 3.31
CA ALA A 116 -14.58 -2.87 1.91
C ALA A 116 -16.03 -3.29 1.61
N ILE A 117 -16.60 -4.19 2.42
CA ILE A 117 -17.98 -4.69 2.25
C ILE A 117 -18.99 -3.55 2.39
N PHE A 118 -18.90 -2.76 3.46
CA PHE A 118 -19.80 -1.63 3.69
C PHE A 118 -19.61 -0.53 2.64
N GLY A 119 -18.37 -0.24 2.27
CA GLY A 119 -18.04 0.74 1.25
C GLY A 119 -18.57 0.36 -0.14
N LEU A 120 -18.44 -0.91 -0.52
CA LEU A 120 -18.97 -1.45 -1.77
C LEU A 120 -20.50 -1.41 -1.77
N PHE A 121 -21.14 -1.85 -0.68
CA PHE A 121 -22.59 -1.82 -0.55
C PHE A 121 -23.15 -0.39 -0.63
N ASP A 122 -22.54 0.55 0.09
CA ASP A 122 -22.90 1.97 0.02
C ASP A 122 -22.73 2.53 -1.39
N TRP A 123 -21.64 2.18 -2.07
CA TRP A 123 -21.39 2.64 -3.44
C TRP A 123 -22.44 2.11 -4.42
N LEU A 124 -22.77 0.82 -4.35
CA LEU A 124 -23.80 0.18 -5.17
C LEU A 124 -25.20 0.77 -4.92
N ARG A 125 -25.51 1.10 -3.66
CA ARG A 125 -26.80 1.67 -3.25
C ARG A 125 -26.96 3.13 -3.65
N ILE A 126 -25.96 3.96 -3.36
CA ILE A 126 -26.03 5.42 -3.51
C ILE A 126 -25.73 5.83 -4.95
N ARG A 127 -24.99 5.00 -5.71
CA ARG A 127 -24.51 5.28 -7.07
C ARG A 127 -23.92 6.68 -7.20
N SER A 128 -23.04 7.05 -6.27
CA SER A 128 -22.44 8.38 -6.26
C SER A 128 -21.72 8.66 -7.58
N THR A 129 -22.30 9.53 -8.39
CA THR A 129 -21.83 9.86 -9.73
C THR A 129 -20.48 10.54 -9.65
N ARG A 130 -19.58 10.17 -10.56
CA ARG A 130 -18.30 10.86 -10.76
C ARG A 130 -18.58 12.09 -11.63
N GLU A 131 -18.98 13.18 -10.99
CA GLU A 131 -19.06 14.47 -11.69
C GLU A 131 -17.64 14.92 -12.06
N ARG A 132 -17.44 15.40 -13.30
CA ARG A 132 -16.17 16.01 -13.70
C ARG A 132 -15.94 17.26 -12.86
N PHE A 133 -14.79 17.36 -12.19
CA PHE A 133 -14.45 18.52 -11.37
C PHE A 133 -12.94 18.80 -11.39
N GLY A 134 -12.54 20.06 -11.35
CA GLY A 134 -11.12 20.42 -11.31
C GLY A 134 -10.38 20.18 -12.63
N ALA A 135 -9.05 20.25 -12.57
CA ALA A 135 -8.19 20.14 -13.74
C ALA A 135 -8.09 18.70 -14.26
N GLU A 136 -7.95 18.57 -15.58
CA GLU A 136 -7.70 17.27 -16.22
C GLU A 136 -6.21 16.90 -16.23
N LEU A 137 -5.92 15.61 -16.33
CA LEU A 137 -4.56 15.11 -16.50
C LEU A 137 -3.99 15.55 -17.84
N ASN A 138 -2.84 16.22 -17.80
CA ASN A 138 -2.05 16.43 -19.00
C ASN A 138 -1.43 15.11 -19.49
N ARG A 139 -0.90 15.11 -20.72
CA ARG A 139 -0.30 13.91 -21.32
C ARG A 139 0.83 13.31 -20.49
N ALA A 140 1.68 14.16 -19.89
CA ALA A 140 2.79 13.71 -19.06
C ALA A 140 2.32 12.98 -17.80
N ALA A 141 1.37 13.54 -17.06
CA ALA A 141 0.78 12.92 -15.87
C ALA A 141 0.06 11.61 -16.22
N TYR A 142 -0.65 11.58 -17.35
CA TYR A 142 -1.27 10.36 -17.86
C TYR A 142 -0.23 9.27 -18.19
N SER A 143 0.87 9.62 -18.86
CA SER A 143 1.96 8.69 -19.13
C SER A 143 2.58 8.14 -17.84
N VAL A 144 2.74 8.97 -16.81
CA VAL A 144 3.22 8.52 -15.49
C VAL A 144 2.26 7.50 -14.87
N VAL A 145 0.94 7.73 -14.95
CA VAL A 145 -0.07 6.76 -14.48
C VAL A 145 0.06 5.42 -15.22
N VAL A 146 0.18 5.45 -16.55
CA VAL A 146 0.32 4.24 -17.36
C VAL A 146 1.61 3.48 -17.01
N VAL A 147 2.74 4.19 -16.93
CA VAL A 147 4.04 3.60 -16.56
C VAL A 147 3.97 3.00 -15.15
N PHE A 148 3.35 3.69 -14.19
CA PHE A 148 3.14 3.16 -12.84
C PHE A 148 2.34 1.87 -12.86
N ILE A 149 1.20 1.83 -13.56
CA ILE A 149 0.35 0.64 -13.67
C ILE A 149 1.11 -0.52 -14.29
N LEU A 150 1.85 -0.29 -15.38
CA LEU A 150 2.63 -1.33 -16.05
C LEU A 150 3.76 -1.85 -15.16
N PHE A 151 4.52 -0.95 -14.54
CA PHE A 151 5.67 -1.32 -13.72
C PHE A 151 5.25 -2.00 -12.42
N VAL A 152 4.37 -1.39 -11.63
CA VAL A 152 3.93 -1.94 -10.34
C VAL A 152 3.02 -3.16 -10.56
N GLY A 153 2.22 -3.16 -11.63
CA GLY A 153 1.44 -4.32 -12.04
C GLY A 153 2.31 -5.49 -12.45
N PHE A 154 3.41 -5.25 -13.18
CA PHE A 154 4.41 -6.28 -13.47
C PHE A 154 5.02 -6.86 -12.19
N LEU A 155 5.44 -6.01 -11.23
CA LEU A 155 5.98 -6.47 -9.95
C LEU A 155 4.98 -7.33 -9.17
N SER A 156 3.70 -6.95 -9.20
CA SER A 156 2.62 -7.72 -8.59
C SER A 156 2.45 -9.09 -9.24
N VAL A 157 2.29 -9.14 -10.58
CA VAL A 157 2.14 -10.41 -11.30
C VAL A 157 3.36 -11.29 -11.09
N TYR A 158 4.57 -10.73 -11.19
CA TYR A 158 5.80 -11.43 -10.88
C TYR A 158 5.78 -12.01 -9.47
N GLY A 159 5.45 -11.19 -8.46
CA GLY A 159 5.36 -11.60 -7.07
C GLY A 159 4.27 -12.64 -6.79
N LEU A 160 3.23 -12.75 -7.61
CA LEU A 160 2.17 -13.77 -7.48
C LEU A 160 2.57 -15.14 -8.04
N PHE A 161 3.50 -15.19 -8.99
CA PHE A 161 3.89 -16.45 -9.66
C PHE A 161 5.33 -16.88 -9.38
N ALA A 162 6.19 -15.97 -8.94
CA ALA A 162 7.58 -16.27 -8.61
C ALA A 162 7.66 -17.34 -7.51
N LYS A 163 8.61 -18.26 -7.68
CA LYS A 163 8.95 -19.29 -6.70
C LYS A 163 10.14 -18.81 -5.87
N THR A 164 10.33 -19.38 -4.67
CA THR A 164 11.61 -19.27 -3.97
C THR A 164 12.71 -19.74 -4.91
N GLY A 165 13.80 -18.98 -5.05
CA GLY A 165 14.80 -19.28 -6.08
C GLY A 165 14.73 -18.40 -7.32
N SER A 166 13.65 -17.64 -7.54
CA SER A 166 13.48 -16.84 -8.76
C SER A 166 14.30 -15.54 -8.74
N PHE A 167 14.48 -14.94 -9.91
CA PHE A 167 15.20 -13.66 -10.05
C PHE A 167 14.65 -12.57 -9.09
N GLY A 168 15.53 -11.91 -8.35
CA GLY A 168 15.11 -10.88 -7.39
C GLY A 168 14.51 -11.40 -6.08
N THR A 169 14.25 -12.70 -5.91
CA THR A 169 13.75 -13.30 -4.65
C THR A 169 14.84 -14.00 -3.82
N ASN A 170 16.06 -14.14 -4.35
CA ASN A 170 17.22 -14.77 -3.69
C ASN A 170 18.23 -13.76 -3.13
N GLY A 171 17.80 -12.70 -2.47
CA GLY A 171 18.74 -11.70 -1.99
C GLY A 171 19.31 -10.79 -3.11
N GLY A 172 18.60 -10.68 -4.24
CA GLY A 172 19.01 -9.88 -5.41
C GLY A 172 18.50 -8.44 -5.37
N ILE A 173 17.17 -8.26 -5.47
CA ILE A 173 16.51 -6.94 -5.35
C ILE A 173 16.14 -6.70 -3.89
N PHE A 174 15.47 -7.66 -3.27
CA PHE A 174 15.38 -7.73 -1.82
C PHE A 174 16.72 -8.25 -1.28
N PRO A 175 17.23 -7.74 -0.16
CA PRO A 175 18.51 -8.16 0.42
C PRO A 175 18.46 -9.59 1.00
N GLU A 176 17.25 -10.10 1.26
CA GLU A 176 17.02 -11.39 1.91
C GLU A 176 16.11 -12.30 1.07
N VAL A 177 16.12 -13.59 1.39
CA VAL A 177 15.24 -14.58 0.76
C VAL A 177 13.85 -14.48 1.39
N LEU A 178 12.86 -14.10 0.59
CA LEU A 178 11.48 -14.00 1.04
C LEU A 178 10.79 -15.37 1.04
N SER A 179 10.04 -15.66 2.10
CA SER A 179 9.14 -16.82 2.11
C SER A 179 8.03 -16.64 1.07
N PRO A 180 7.45 -17.73 0.52
CA PRO A 180 6.33 -17.62 -0.40
C PRO A 180 5.17 -16.80 0.17
N PHE A 181 4.86 -16.96 1.46
CA PHE A 181 3.84 -16.17 2.13
C PHE A 181 4.16 -14.67 2.01
N THR A 182 5.33 -14.25 2.49
CA THR A 182 5.78 -12.84 2.43
C THR A 182 5.75 -12.29 1.00
N LEU A 183 6.22 -13.09 0.04
CA LEU A 183 6.27 -12.71 -1.36
C LEU A 183 4.85 -12.48 -1.92
N ARG A 184 3.89 -13.34 -1.60
CA ARG A 184 2.48 -13.17 -2.02
C ARG A 184 1.83 -11.97 -1.34
N SER A 185 2.13 -11.69 -0.07
CA SER A 185 1.64 -10.48 0.61
C SER A 185 2.16 -9.19 -0.05
N PHE A 186 3.46 -9.11 -0.36
CA PHE A 186 4.00 -7.99 -1.17
C PHE A 186 3.35 -7.89 -2.54
N ALA A 187 3.09 -9.02 -3.19
CA ALA A 187 2.49 -9.06 -4.52
C ALA A 187 1.06 -8.49 -4.54
N VAL A 188 0.24 -8.81 -3.53
CA VAL A 188 -1.12 -8.27 -3.42
C VAL A 188 -1.14 -6.83 -2.93
N PHE A 189 -0.14 -6.40 -2.15
CA PHE A 189 0.09 -4.99 -1.85
C PHE A 189 0.31 -4.18 -3.14
N TYR A 190 1.24 -4.62 -4.01
CA TYR A 190 1.46 -3.99 -5.31
C TYR A 190 0.24 -4.11 -6.24
N LEU A 191 -0.50 -5.22 -6.18
CA LEU A 191 -1.72 -5.41 -6.96
C LEU A 191 -2.76 -4.35 -6.59
N SER A 192 -2.96 -4.15 -5.30
CA SER A 192 -3.91 -3.18 -4.76
C SER A 192 -3.54 -1.77 -5.20
N LEU A 193 -2.25 -1.39 -5.14
CA LEU A 193 -1.78 -0.08 -5.60
C LEU A 193 -2.07 0.11 -7.10
N THR A 194 -1.78 -0.91 -7.89
CA THR A 194 -2.01 -0.91 -9.35
C THR A 194 -3.49 -0.73 -9.66
N LEU A 195 -4.34 -1.57 -9.06
CA LEU A 195 -5.79 -1.55 -9.29
C LEU A 195 -6.46 -0.27 -8.74
N GLY A 196 -5.92 0.33 -7.68
CA GLY A 196 -6.36 1.65 -7.20
C GLY A 196 -6.13 2.76 -8.22
N MET A 197 -5.10 2.63 -9.07
CA MET A 197 -4.73 3.61 -10.10
C MET A 197 -5.41 3.37 -11.45
N VAL A 198 -5.84 2.14 -11.74
CA VAL A 198 -6.55 1.75 -12.98
C VAL A 198 -7.73 2.68 -13.35
N PRO A 199 -8.57 3.16 -12.42
CA PRO A 199 -9.63 4.10 -12.76
C PRO A 199 -9.19 5.38 -13.49
N TYR A 200 -7.95 5.85 -13.29
CA TYR A 200 -7.42 7.05 -13.96
C TYR A 200 -7.15 6.86 -15.45
N LEU A 201 -7.20 5.62 -15.96
CA LEU A 201 -7.16 5.35 -17.39
C LEU A 201 -8.41 5.91 -18.11
N TRP A 202 -9.54 5.98 -17.40
CA TRP A 202 -10.81 6.53 -17.89
C TRP A 202 -11.13 7.89 -17.27
N ASP A 203 -10.94 8.03 -15.96
CA ASP A 203 -11.24 9.25 -15.20
C ASP A 203 -9.98 10.11 -15.05
N LYS A 204 -9.75 11.00 -16.03
CA LYS A 204 -8.54 11.81 -16.14
C LYS A 204 -8.56 13.03 -15.21
N ASN A 205 -8.88 12.83 -13.92
CA ASN A 205 -8.98 13.89 -12.93
C ASN A 205 -7.66 14.12 -12.17
N LEU A 206 -7.08 15.32 -12.29
CA LEU A 206 -5.82 15.66 -11.61
C LEU A 206 -5.98 15.77 -10.10
N ASN A 207 -7.08 16.33 -9.60
CA ASN A 207 -7.27 16.52 -8.16
C ASN A 207 -7.40 15.18 -7.43
N SER A 208 -8.16 14.26 -8.01
CA SER A 208 -8.29 12.90 -7.47
C SER A 208 -6.96 12.17 -7.53
N LEU A 209 -6.19 12.30 -8.63
CA LEU A 209 -4.85 11.72 -8.71
C LEU A 209 -3.92 12.29 -7.63
N LEU A 210 -3.86 13.61 -7.46
CA LEU A 210 -3.02 14.26 -6.46
C LEU A 210 -3.42 13.88 -5.03
N HIS A 211 -4.71 13.70 -4.76
CA HIS A 211 -5.16 13.18 -3.47
C HIS A 211 -4.66 11.76 -3.25
N HIS A 212 -4.83 10.87 -4.22
CA HIS A 212 -4.36 9.49 -4.11
C HIS A 212 -2.84 9.45 -3.89
N SER A 213 -2.08 10.16 -4.74
CA SER A 213 -0.62 10.25 -4.61
C SER A 213 -0.17 10.83 -3.27
N PHE A 214 -0.87 11.85 -2.75
CA PHE A 214 -0.55 12.40 -1.43
C PHE A 214 -0.87 11.42 -0.31
N ALA A 215 -2.04 10.76 -0.37
CA ALA A 215 -2.47 9.82 0.65
C ALA A 215 -1.58 8.57 0.66
N SER A 216 -1.10 8.10 -0.49
CA SER A 216 -0.17 6.97 -0.60
C SER A 216 1.31 7.36 -0.42
N TYR A 217 1.65 8.64 -0.38
CA TYR A 217 3.03 9.11 -0.25
C TYR A 217 3.74 8.57 1.00
N ALA A 218 3.01 8.41 2.11
CA ALA A 218 3.54 7.84 3.35
C ALA A 218 4.06 6.40 3.15
N LEU A 219 3.45 5.60 2.26
CA LEU A 219 3.95 4.26 1.93
C LEU A 219 5.38 4.36 1.35
N VAL A 220 5.58 5.26 0.38
CA VAL A 220 6.89 5.46 -0.26
C VAL A 220 7.92 5.91 0.76
N VAL A 221 7.62 6.94 1.55
CA VAL A 221 8.57 7.51 2.51
C VAL A 221 8.94 6.50 3.59
N ILE A 222 7.96 5.89 4.24
CA ILE A 222 8.22 5.05 5.43
C ILE A 222 8.87 3.72 5.02
N ILE A 223 8.49 3.14 3.86
CA ILE A 223 9.17 1.93 3.37
C ILE A 223 10.63 2.24 2.98
N THR A 224 10.87 3.41 2.39
CA THR A 224 12.24 3.87 2.09
C THR A 224 13.06 4.03 3.38
N LEU A 225 12.46 4.57 4.44
CA LEU A 225 13.11 4.67 5.75
C LEU A 225 13.45 3.29 6.35
N ALA A 226 12.56 2.30 6.23
CA ALA A 226 12.86 0.93 6.65
C ALA A 226 14.06 0.35 5.88
N ALA A 227 14.15 0.61 4.57
CA ALA A 227 15.28 0.18 3.75
C ALA A 227 16.60 0.84 4.17
N PHE A 228 16.58 2.14 4.49
CA PHE A 228 17.77 2.83 5.02
C PHE A 228 18.19 2.35 6.41
N ALA A 229 17.23 2.02 7.28
CA ALA A 229 17.53 1.46 8.60
C ALA A 229 18.27 0.10 8.51
N TYR A 230 18.01 -0.64 7.44
CA TYR A 230 18.67 -1.91 7.12
C TYR A 230 19.65 -1.77 5.95
N LEU A 231 20.28 -0.61 5.74
CA LEU A 231 21.19 -0.41 4.61
C LEU A 231 22.35 -1.42 4.60
N SER A 232 22.81 -1.85 5.77
CA SER A 232 23.96 -2.75 5.93
C SER A 232 23.76 -4.16 5.37
N ILE A 233 22.51 -4.61 5.17
CA ILE A 233 22.23 -5.93 4.58
C ILE A 233 22.18 -5.89 3.05
N PHE A 234 22.24 -4.71 2.42
CA PHE A 234 22.33 -4.58 0.98
C PHE A 234 23.79 -4.63 0.52
N ASP A 235 24.17 -5.69 -0.18
CA ASP A 235 25.47 -5.81 -0.82
C ASP A 235 25.43 -5.21 -2.24
N PHE A 236 25.72 -3.92 -2.34
CA PHE A 236 25.70 -3.20 -3.63
C PHE A 236 26.84 -3.59 -4.58
N VAL A 237 27.88 -4.29 -4.09
CA VAL A 237 29.04 -4.67 -4.89
C VAL A 237 28.79 -6.02 -5.55
N GLN A 238 28.46 -7.04 -4.77
CA GLN A 238 28.25 -8.39 -5.29
C GLN A 238 26.81 -8.58 -5.81
N ARG A 239 25.85 -7.81 -5.29
CA ARG A 239 24.42 -7.91 -5.63
C ARG A 239 23.81 -6.52 -5.89
N PRO A 240 24.17 -5.87 -7.02
CA PRO A 240 23.77 -4.49 -7.29
C PRO A 240 22.25 -4.29 -7.46
N GLY A 241 21.45 -5.35 -7.49
CA GLY A 241 19.99 -5.29 -7.56
C GLY A 241 19.34 -4.49 -6.43
N GLY A 242 20.01 -4.35 -5.27
CA GLY A 242 19.60 -3.43 -4.21
C GLY A 242 19.45 -1.98 -4.67
N LEU A 243 20.23 -1.53 -5.66
CA LEU A 243 20.09 -0.19 -6.25
C LEU A 243 18.74 -0.01 -6.94
N LEU A 244 18.17 -1.06 -7.54
CA LEU A 244 16.85 -1.02 -8.15
C LEU A 244 15.76 -0.86 -7.09
N TYR A 245 15.94 -1.46 -5.92
CA TYR A 245 15.02 -1.30 -4.78
C TYR A 245 14.95 0.18 -4.39
N PHE A 246 16.08 0.81 -4.03
CA PHE A 246 16.12 2.23 -3.67
C PHE A 246 15.71 3.13 -4.82
N GLY A 247 16.18 2.83 -6.04
CA GLY A 247 15.87 3.58 -7.24
C GLY A 247 14.38 3.67 -7.52
N ALA A 248 13.64 2.57 -7.36
CA ALA A 248 12.18 2.55 -7.55
C ALA A 248 11.46 3.50 -6.57
N TYR A 249 11.83 3.46 -5.29
CA TYR A 249 11.22 4.34 -4.29
C TYR A 249 11.62 5.81 -4.50
N LEU A 250 12.87 6.11 -4.80
CA LEU A 250 13.35 7.49 -5.02
C LEU A 250 12.77 8.09 -6.31
N ALA A 251 12.63 7.29 -7.37
CA ALA A 251 12.03 7.72 -8.64
C ALA A 251 10.58 8.18 -8.48
N VAL A 252 9.84 7.62 -7.52
CA VAL A 252 8.48 8.06 -7.16
C VAL A 252 8.51 9.12 -6.06
N GLY A 253 9.37 8.95 -5.06
CA GLY A 253 9.43 9.75 -3.85
C GLY A 253 9.91 11.18 -4.08
N ILE A 254 10.85 11.40 -5.01
CA ILE A 254 11.39 12.74 -5.28
C ILE A 254 10.44 13.63 -6.11
N PRO A 255 9.81 13.14 -7.21
CA PRO A 255 8.94 13.98 -8.01
C PRO A 255 7.63 14.38 -7.33
N LEU A 256 7.12 13.55 -6.41
CA LEU A 256 5.83 13.79 -5.76
C LEU A 256 5.79 15.08 -4.90
N PRO A 257 6.75 15.37 -4.00
CA PRO A 257 6.84 16.65 -3.30
C PRO A 257 6.88 17.87 -4.23
N LEU A 258 7.59 17.77 -5.36
CA LEU A 258 7.66 18.83 -6.35
C LEU A 258 6.28 19.04 -7.00
N ALA A 259 5.59 17.95 -7.34
CA ALA A 259 4.21 17.99 -7.83
C ALA A 259 3.26 18.58 -6.78
N PHE A 260 3.36 18.19 -5.50
CA PHE A 260 2.52 18.72 -4.43
C PHE A 260 2.76 20.21 -4.18
N ARG A 261 4.01 20.67 -4.27
CA ARG A 261 4.34 22.09 -4.16
C ARG A 261 3.71 22.90 -5.30
N LYS A 262 3.72 22.36 -6.52
CA LYS A 262 3.23 23.04 -7.72
C LYS A 262 1.70 22.99 -7.86
N PHE A 263 1.10 21.82 -7.64
CA PHE A 263 -0.32 21.56 -7.93
C PHE A 263 -1.18 21.37 -6.67
N GLY A 264 -0.57 21.36 -5.48
CA GLY A 264 -1.24 21.01 -4.24
C GLY A 264 -1.48 19.50 -4.09
N THR A 265 -2.29 19.14 -3.10
CA THR A 265 -2.58 17.74 -2.75
C THR A 265 -3.98 17.29 -3.18
N GLY A 266 -4.59 17.96 -4.17
CA GLY A 266 -5.94 17.67 -4.65
C GLY A 266 -7.11 18.37 -3.93
N THR A 267 -6.85 19.25 -2.96
CA THR A 267 -7.89 19.98 -2.20
C THR A 267 -7.88 21.50 -2.42
N ARG A 268 -6.93 22.05 -3.18
CA ARG A 268 -6.95 23.48 -3.50
C ARG A 268 -8.11 23.73 -4.46
N LYS A 269 -9.09 24.51 -4.01
CA LYS A 269 -9.91 25.32 -4.92
C LYS A 269 -8.96 26.36 -5.53
N LEU A 270 -8.77 26.32 -6.83
CA LEU A 270 -8.31 27.50 -7.58
C LEU A 270 -9.41 28.56 -7.48
#